data_AF-K5WY58-F1
#
_entry.id   AF-K5WY58-F1
#
_cell.length_a   1.000
_cell.length_b   1.000
_cell.length_c   1.000
_cell.angle_alpha   90.00
_cell.angle_beta   90.00
_cell.angle_gamma   90.00
#
_symmetry.space_group_name_H-M   'P 1'
#
loop_
_entity.id
_entity.type
_entity.pdbx_description
1 polymer ?
#
loop_
_entity_poly.entity_id
_entity_poly.type
_entity_poly.pdbx_seq_one_letter_code
_entity_poly.pdbx_strand_id
1 'polypeptide(L)'
;MASHEDLFRYTSGRWLLDEHHQLTLRYQQFNVDALKSVIVSSTQASGVTSIRKLAEGRCNKVLHIQLTNSAPIIARIPTPLSGPLHLVTASEVATMDFLRNRLGLTQVPRVIAWSSRSDTPVGAEYIIMDVADGVELHAVWHKLTMKQKLRLLHQWIKFESTIVKAFSCGNGYGSLYYRKDVPAENARDVFVNGQTDEQFVLGPSTLQTGFWEDRYGSPKEIKIDSGPWPDVPSYLQSISHSERAWIRQFANPPPTNGRTFVAPWEAPPHLQIPENHLRLLDQYDSVAKYFIPPDERLHRPTFTLRDSNQGNIFLSREALERDGTIEISAVIDWQHTAILPLYLTALVPRFIEQAELGPGQAEEELLKEKAYLRKAYHALYQDTGYDVVWASSLSFGDKFSMSQQLPAAAQFCWHGGYVKLNRLLIRAAAEWEHIVGPGIPCPLGSEPFSKKVVAQAEEDERMWMEMEDARENIEMALGVENDGWVCNEDYERAIGANEALRTSWIDNMGEEEKQKLRGVNPAEIWPFQGQAKSRRT
;
A
#
# COMPACT_ATOMS: atom_id res chain seq x y z
N MET A 1 32.82 -15.31 16.59
CA MET A 1 32.06 -14.73 15.47
C MET A 1 31.04 -13.80 16.08
N ALA A 2 31.13 -12.49 15.82
CA ALA A 2 30.08 -11.57 16.25
C ALA A 2 28.78 -12.02 15.58
N SER A 3 27.72 -12.17 16.37
CA SER A 3 26.42 -12.61 15.88
C SER A 3 25.87 -11.53 14.92
N HIS A 4 25.73 -11.83 13.64
CA HIS A 4 25.08 -10.92 12.66
C HIS A 4 23.55 -10.85 12.85
N GLU A 5 23.03 -11.41 13.93
CA GLU A 5 21.62 -11.61 14.18
C GLU A 5 20.79 -10.31 14.17
N ASP A 6 21.39 -9.20 14.60
CA ASP A 6 20.73 -7.88 14.56
C ASP A 6 20.42 -7.40 13.13
N LEU A 7 21.17 -7.89 12.13
CA LEU A 7 20.90 -7.65 10.72
C LEU A 7 19.74 -8.50 10.20
N PHE A 8 19.44 -9.63 10.84
CA PHE A 8 18.41 -10.59 10.41
C PHE A 8 17.08 -10.37 11.12
N ARG A 9 17.09 -9.98 12.39
CA ARG A 9 15.89 -9.76 13.19
C ARG A 9 15.26 -8.41 12.90
N TYR A 10 13.98 -8.28 13.23
CA TYR A 10 13.32 -7.00 13.35
C TYR A 10 13.65 -6.37 14.72
N THR A 11 13.96 -5.08 14.74
CA THR A 11 14.44 -4.33 15.91
C THR A 11 13.83 -2.93 16.06
N SER A 12 13.14 -2.38 15.05
CA SER A 12 12.57 -1.01 15.13
C SER A 12 11.40 -0.86 16.09
N GLY A 13 10.77 -1.96 16.53
CA GLY A 13 9.63 -1.91 17.44
C GLY A 13 9.13 -3.30 17.77
N ARG A 14 8.01 -3.34 18.47
CA ARG A 14 7.40 -4.54 19.04
C ARG A 14 5.88 -4.52 18.84
N TRP A 15 5.25 -5.66 19.02
CA TRP A 15 3.80 -5.79 18.86
C TRP A 15 3.13 -6.20 20.17
N LEU A 16 1.97 -5.61 20.45
CA LEU A 16 1.08 -6.04 21.52
C LEU A 16 0.21 -7.24 21.09
N LEU A 17 0.10 -7.48 19.78
CA LEU A 17 -0.66 -8.55 19.15
C LEU A 17 0.28 -9.49 18.37
N ASP A 18 0.23 -10.78 18.68
CA ASP A 18 0.91 -11.86 17.95
C ASP A 18 2.40 -11.60 17.62
N GLU A 19 3.13 -11.05 18.58
CA GLU A 19 4.50 -10.58 18.39
C GLU A 19 5.44 -11.63 17.80
N HIS A 20 5.38 -12.87 18.29
CA HIS A 20 6.26 -13.93 17.82
C HIS A 20 6.07 -14.20 16.33
N HIS A 21 4.83 -14.19 15.85
CA HIS A 21 4.51 -14.32 14.44
C HIS A 21 5.00 -13.10 13.65
N GLN A 22 4.74 -11.88 14.13
CA GLN A 22 5.17 -10.64 13.47
C GLN A 22 6.70 -10.55 13.31
N LEU A 23 7.45 -10.98 14.32
CA LEU A 23 8.91 -11.07 14.28
C LEU A 23 9.40 -12.16 13.34
N THR A 24 8.75 -13.34 13.33
CA THR A 24 9.09 -14.46 12.44
C THR A 24 8.90 -14.07 10.97
N LEU A 25 7.79 -13.40 10.64
CA LEU A 25 7.49 -12.93 9.29
C LEU A 25 8.48 -11.89 8.76
N ARG A 26 9.18 -11.17 9.66
CA ARG A 26 10.18 -10.14 9.33
C ARG A 26 11.62 -10.61 9.56
N TYR A 27 11.81 -11.87 9.94
CA TYR A 27 13.13 -12.48 10.04
C TYR A 27 13.60 -12.89 8.64
N GLN A 28 14.81 -12.45 8.28
CA GLN A 28 15.44 -12.86 7.03
C GLN A 28 16.92 -13.09 7.28
N GLN A 29 17.32 -14.36 7.30
CA GLN A 29 18.73 -14.74 7.35
C GLN A 29 19.35 -14.62 5.95
N PHE A 30 20.60 -14.17 5.90
CA PHE A 30 21.41 -14.13 4.68
C PHE A 30 22.90 -14.23 5.03
N ASN A 31 23.71 -14.62 4.05
CA ASN A 31 25.15 -14.73 4.20
C ASN A 31 25.81 -13.35 4.03
N VAL A 32 26.22 -12.75 5.14
CA VAL A 32 26.83 -11.41 5.18
C VAL A 32 28.16 -11.35 4.40
N ASP A 33 28.98 -12.40 4.43
CA ASP A 33 30.28 -12.39 3.75
C ASP A 33 30.12 -12.59 2.24
N ALA A 34 29.13 -13.37 1.81
CA ALA A 34 28.74 -13.43 0.40
C ALA A 34 28.21 -12.07 -0.09
N LEU A 35 27.39 -11.39 0.71
CA LEU A 35 26.91 -10.04 0.38
C LEU A 35 28.08 -9.05 0.22
N LYS A 36 29.05 -9.04 1.15
CA LYS A 36 30.28 -8.23 1.02
C LYS A 36 31.05 -8.54 -0.26
N SER A 37 31.14 -9.82 -0.63
CA SER A 37 31.84 -10.25 -1.84
C SER A 37 31.16 -9.70 -3.10
N VAL A 38 29.83 -9.77 -3.18
CA VAL A 38 29.04 -9.16 -4.27
C VAL A 38 29.30 -7.66 -4.32
N ILE A 39 29.20 -6.97 -3.19
CA ILE A 39 29.43 -5.52 -3.09
C ILE A 39 30.80 -5.13 -3.64
N VAL A 40 31.87 -5.74 -3.14
CA VAL A 40 33.25 -5.47 -3.57
C VAL A 40 33.42 -5.71 -5.08
N SER A 41 32.89 -6.82 -5.59
CA SER A 41 32.97 -7.13 -7.02
C SER A 41 32.23 -6.14 -7.92
N SER A 42 31.11 -5.58 -7.44
CA SER A 42 30.23 -4.69 -8.20
C SER A 42 30.61 -3.21 -8.12
N THR A 43 31.35 -2.80 -7.09
CA THR A 43 31.66 -1.37 -6.81
C THR A 43 33.12 -1.00 -7.06
N GLN A 44 33.99 -1.98 -7.35
CA GLN A 44 35.44 -1.82 -7.42
C GLN A 44 36.09 -1.33 -6.12
N ALA A 45 35.35 -1.27 -5.01
CA ALA A 45 35.87 -0.90 -3.71
C ALA A 45 36.87 -1.96 -3.21
N SER A 46 37.88 -1.56 -2.44
CA SER A 46 38.88 -2.51 -1.90
C SER A 46 38.35 -3.37 -0.75
N GLY A 47 37.17 -3.03 -0.20
CA GLY A 47 36.56 -3.74 0.91
C GLY A 47 35.32 -3.02 1.47
N VAL A 48 34.65 -3.70 2.40
CA VAL A 48 33.54 -3.15 3.19
C VAL A 48 34.06 -2.83 4.60
N THR A 49 33.95 -1.58 5.02
CA THR A 49 34.44 -1.13 6.34
C THR A 49 33.39 -1.30 7.43
N SER A 50 32.11 -1.08 7.12
CA SER A 50 31.02 -1.33 8.05
C SER A 50 29.70 -1.63 7.35
N ILE A 51 28.87 -2.42 8.02
CA ILE A 51 27.48 -2.68 7.65
C ILE A 51 26.64 -2.37 8.88
N ARG A 52 25.64 -1.50 8.72
CA ARG A 52 24.67 -1.20 9.77
C ARG A 52 23.27 -1.22 9.19
N LYS A 53 22.29 -1.66 9.96
CA LYS A 53 20.88 -1.50 9.60
C LYS A 53 20.53 -0.01 9.74
N LEU A 54 20.15 0.62 8.64
CA LEU A 54 19.76 2.03 8.57
C LEU A 54 18.29 2.20 8.93
N ALA A 55 17.46 1.34 8.33
CA ALA A 55 16.03 1.31 8.53
C ALA A 55 15.53 -0.10 8.28
N GLU A 56 14.34 -0.41 8.75
CA GLU A 56 13.59 -1.61 8.40
C GLU A 56 12.11 -1.30 8.52
N GLY A 57 11.33 -1.87 7.60
CA GLY A 57 9.88 -1.72 7.58
C GLY A 57 9.19 -3.08 7.50
N ARG A 58 7.96 -3.09 6.99
CA ARG A 58 7.19 -4.33 6.76
C ARG A 58 7.90 -5.24 5.76
N CYS A 59 8.33 -4.69 4.63
CA CYS A 59 8.76 -5.47 3.47
C CYS A 59 10.28 -5.52 3.29
N ASN A 60 11.08 -4.67 3.93
CA ASN A 60 12.52 -4.63 3.64
C ASN A 60 13.36 -4.29 4.87
N LYS A 61 14.57 -4.82 4.90
CA LYS A 61 15.68 -4.32 5.71
C LYS A 61 16.58 -3.48 4.83
N VAL A 62 16.90 -2.28 5.28
CA VAL A 62 17.76 -1.32 4.58
C VAL A 62 19.08 -1.25 5.31
N LEU A 63 20.14 -1.76 4.69
CA LEU A 63 21.48 -1.78 5.24
C LEU A 63 22.30 -0.66 4.61
N HIS A 64 22.87 0.20 5.43
CA HIS A 64 23.84 1.19 5.01
C HIS A 64 25.25 0.58 5.09
N ILE A 65 25.96 0.63 3.98
CA ILE A 65 27.27 0.00 3.83
C ILE A 65 28.32 1.08 3.56
N GLN A 66 29.35 1.12 4.39
CA GLN A 66 30.53 1.95 4.17
C GLN A 66 31.59 1.14 3.42
N LEU A 67 32.19 1.74 2.39
CA LEU A 67 33.18 1.11 1.53
C LEU A 67 34.57 1.73 1.73
N THR A 68 35.62 0.96 1.46
CA THR A 68 36.98 1.48 1.40
C THR A 68 37.20 2.18 0.06
N ASN A 69 37.56 3.46 0.09
CA ASN A 69 37.87 4.28 -1.10
C ASN A 69 36.71 4.43 -2.10
N SER A 70 35.46 4.39 -1.64
CA SER A 70 34.27 4.55 -2.49
C SER A 70 33.13 5.18 -1.69
N ALA A 71 32.15 5.74 -2.40
CA ALA A 71 30.95 6.29 -1.77
C ALA A 71 30.16 5.19 -1.03
N PRO A 72 29.44 5.53 0.05
CA PRO A 72 28.56 4.58 0.72
C PRO A 72 27.43 4.13 -0.21
N ILE A 73 26.90 2.94 0.07
CA ILE A 73 25.80 2.32 -0.70
C ILE A 73 24.72 1.79 0.24
N ILE A 74 23.56 1.48 -0.33
CA ILE A 74 22.47 0.78 0.34
C ILE A 74 22.38 -0.65 -0.19
N ALA A 75 22.16 -1.61 0.71
CA ALA A 75 21.62 -2.92 0.36
C ALA A 75 20.23 -3.10 0.97
N ARG A 76 19.24 -3.35 0.13
CA ARG A 76 17.89 -3.75 0.54
C ARG A 76 17.79 -5.26 0.53
N ILE A 77 17.35 -5.84 1.64
CA ILE A 77 17.04 -7.26 1.78
C ILE A 77 15.53 -7.37 2.01
N PRO A 78 14.76 -7.88 1.03
CA PRO A 78 13.33 -8.14 1.20
C PRO A 78 13.05 -9.12 2.35
N THR A 79 11.92 -8.95 3.02
CA THR A 79 11.42 -9.91 4.01
C THR A 79 10.47 -10.91 3.33
N PRO A 80 10.13 -12.03 3.97
CA PRO A 80 9.09 -12.92 3.46
C PRO A 80 7.72 -12.25 3.20
N LEU A 81 7.48 -11.07 3.76
CA LEU A 81 6.26 -10.26 3.59
C LEU A 81 6.26 -9.37 2.36
N SER A 82 7.37 -9.25 1.62
CA SER A 82 7.45 -8.36 0.45
C SER A 82 6.55 -8.79 -0.70
N GLY A 83 5.92 -9.96 -0.65
CA GLY A 83 5.07 -10.50 -1.72
C GLY A 83 5.72 -11.72 -2.39
N PRO A 84 5.36 -12.02 -3.65
CA PRO A 84 5.90 -13.18 -4.34
C PRO A 84 7.40 -13.07 -4.50
N LEU A 85 8.08 -14.18 -4.18
CA LEU A 85 9.48 -14.35 -4.50
C LEU A 85 9.70 -14.08 -5.99
N HIS A 86 10.88 -13.57 -6.30
CA HIS A 86 11.32 -13.13 -7.60
C HIS A 86 10.60 -11.89 -8.16
N LEU A 87 9.27 -11.88 -8.18
CA LEU A 87 8.49 -10.87 -8.90
C LEU A 87 8.71 -9.45 -8.35
N VAL A 88 8.68 -9.29 -7.03
CA VAL A 88 8.71 -7.95 -6.41
C VAL A 88 10.07 -7.29 -6.63
N THR A 89 11.17 -8.01 -6.35
CA THR A 89 12.53 -7.50 -6.59
C THR A 89 12.83 -7.33 -8.08
N ALA A 90 12.43 -8.27 -8.94
CA ALA A 90 12.65 -8.13 -10.38
C ALA A 90 11.90 -6.92 -10.95
N SER A 91 10.66 -6.69 -10.51
CA SER A 91 9.88 -5.55 -10.98
C SER A 91 10.41 -4.21 -10.48
N GLU A 92 10.81 -4.14 -9.21
CA GLU A 92 11.38 -2.92 -8.62
C GLU A 92 12.66 -2.50 -9.36
N VAL A 93 13.57 -3.45 -9.61
CA VAL A 93 14.81 -3.15 -10.31
C VAL A 93 14.57 -2.74 -11.75
N ALA A 94 13.69 -3.45 -12.48
CA ALA A 94 13.34 -3.10 -13.85
C ALA A 94 12.70 -1.70 -13.93
N THR A 95 11.84 -1.37 -12.97
CA THR A 95 11.23 -0.04 -12.84
C THR A 95 12.30 1.02 -12.63
N MET A 96 13.21 0.84 -11.67
CA MET A 96 14.26 1.81 -11.39
C MET A 96 15.18 2.03 -12.61
N ASP A 97 15.57 0.96 -13.29
CA ASP A 97 16.39 1.02 -14.52
C ASP A 97 15.65 1.76 -15.64
N PHE A 98 14.38 1.43 -15.88
CA PHE A 98 13.57 2.11 -16.88
C PHE A 98 13.47 3.61 -16.62
N LEU A 99 13.10 4.00 -15.39
CA LEU A 99 12.96 5.42 -15.04
C LEU A 99 14.29 6.17 -15.19
N ARG A 100 15.37 5.60 -14.66
CA ARG A 100 16.68 6.26 -14.68
C ARG A 100 17.27 6.32 -16.08
N ASN A 101 17.33 5.20 -16.77
CA ASN A 101 18.11 5.05 -18.00
C ASN A 101 17.27 5.17 -19.28
N ARG A 102 15.98 4.82 -19.26
CA ARG A 102 15.08 5.03 -20.42
C ARG A 102 14.39 6.38 -20.40
N LEU A 103 13.99 6.89 -19.22
CA LEU A 103 13.36 8.21 -19.09
C LEU A 103 14.34 9.33 -18.67
N GLY A 104 15.59 9.00 -18.34
CA GLY A 104 16.60 10.00 -17.94
C GLY A 104 16.38 10.62 -16.56
N LEU A 105 15.61 9.98 -15.69
CA LEU A 105 15.26 10.49 -14.36
C LEU A 105 16.38 10.17 -13.36
N THR A 106 17.41 11.01 -13.32
CA THR A 106 18.60 10.80 -12.48
C THR A 106 18.34 10.86 -10.97
N GLN A 107 17.15 11.31 -10.55
CA GLN A 107 16.67 11.28 -9.17
C GLN A 107 16.32 9.87 -8.68
N VAL A 108 16.12 8.90 -9.58
CA VAL A 108 15.93 7.50 -9.18
C VAL A 108 17.29 6.88 -8.89
N PRO A 109 17.59 6.37 -7.68
CA PRO A 109 18.91 5.82 -7.37
C PRO A 109 19.35 4.75 -8.37
N ARG A 110 20.65 4.70 -8.68
CA ARG A 110 21.18 3.67 -9.57
C ARG A 110 21.26 2.34 -8.84
N VAL A 111 20.72 1.29 -9.46
CA VAL A 111 20.96 -0.09 -9.04
C VAL A 111 22.36 -0.51 -9.50
N ILE A 112 23.19 -0.96 -8.55
CA ILE A 112 24.58 -1.38 -8.76
C ILE A 112 24.65 -2.88 -9.02
N ALA A 113 23.96 -3.66 -8.19
CA ALA A 113 23.88 -5.12 -8.30
C ALA A 113 22.60 -5.61 -7.62
N TRP A 114 22.03 -6.72 -8.07
CA TRP A 114 20.80 -7.25 -7.50
C TRP A 114 20.66 -8.74 -7.78
N SER A 115 19.82 -9.40 -7.02
CA SER A 115 19.30 -10.74 -7.32
C SER A 115 17.89 -10.85 -6.80
N SER A 116 16.97 -11.30 -7.65
CA SER A 116 15.61 -11.72 -7.28
C SER A 116 15.54 -13.22 -6.98
N ARG A 117 16.69 -13.90 -6.81
CA ARG A 117 16.75 -15.31 -6.45
C ARG A 117 17.52 -15.50 -5.15
N SER A 118 17.01 -16.41 -4.32
CA SER A 118 17.62 -16.81 -3.05
C SER A 118 18.63 -17.96 -3.18
N ASP A 119 18.73 -18.60 -4.35
CA ASP A 119 19.70 -19.67 -4.63
C ASP A 119 21.14 -19.17 -4.92
N THR A 120 21.37 -17.88 -4.68
CA THR A 120 22.71 -17.28 -4.73
C THR A 120 23.48 -17.54 -3.44
N PRO A 121 24.82 -17.37 -3.42
CA PRO A 121 25.61 -17.50 -2.18
C PRO A 121 25.16 -16.58 -1.03
N VAL A 122 24.44 -15.48 -1.34
CA VAL A 122 23.85 -14.58 -0.34
C VAL A 122 22.70 -15.27 0.40
N GLY A 123 21.99 -16.21 -0.23
CA GLY A 123 20.88 -16.95 0.38
C GLY A 123 19.57 -16.17 0.51
N ALA A 124 19.50 -14.97 -0.07
CA ALA A 124 18.33 -14.09 -0.06
C ALA A 124 18.31 -13.22 -1.32
N GLU A 125 17.14 -12.66 -1.61
CA GLU A 125 17.00 -11.58 -2.59
C GLU A 125 17.70 -10.33 -2.07
N TYR A 126 18.22 -9.50 -2.98
CA TYR A 126 18.85 -8.24 -2.61
C TYR A 126 18.84 -7.22 -3.75
N ILE A 127 18.84 -5.95 -3.36
CA ILE A 127 19.11 -4.82 -4.26
C ILE A 127 20.21 -3.98 -3.63
N ILE A 128 21.34 -3.85 -4.32
CA ILE A 128 22.45 -2.97 -3.95
C ILE A 128 22.37 -1.74 -4.85
N MET A 129 22.34 -0.56 -4.26
CA MET A 129 22.10 0.70 -4.98
C MET A 129 22.81 1.90 -4.32
N ASP A 130 22.92 3.00 -5.06
CA ASP A 130 23.43 4.26 -4.53
C ASP A 130 22.56 4.75 -3.34
N VAL A 131 23.16 5.44 -2.38
CA VAL A 131 22.42 6.13 -1.30
C VAL A 131 21.60 7.27 -1.90
N ALA A 132 20.35 7.43 -1.45
CA ALA A 132 19.54 8.60 -1.77
C ALA A 132 20.17 9.84 -1.15
N ASP A 133 20.71 10.72 -2.00
CA ASP A 133 21.37 11.95 -1.53
C ASP A 133 20.34 13.00 -1.11
N GLY A 134 20.67 13.82 -0.11
CA GLY A 134 19.86 14.94 0.36
C GLY A 134 19.23 14.75 1.74
N VAL A 135 18.15 15.48 1.97
CA VAL A 135 17.36 15.48 3.22
C VAL A 135 15.94 15.04 2.91
N GLU A 136 15.40 14.10 3.68
CA GLU A 136 14.03 13.64 3.57
C GLU A 136 13.04 14.81 3.68
N LEU A 137 12.07 14.84 2.77
CA LEU A 137 11.05 15.89 2.74
C LEU A 137 10.27 15.93 4.05
N HIS A 138 10.01 14.77 4.68
CA HIS A 138 9.32 14.67 5.97
C HIS A 138 10.02 15.50 7.05
N ALA A 139 11.35 15.41 7.14
CA ALA A 139 12.14 16.10 8.16
C ALA A 139 12.15 17.64 8.01
N VAL A 140 11.83 18.16 6.82
CA VAL A 140 11.91 19.60 6.50
C VAL A 140 10.56 20.21 6.10
N TRP A 141 9.52 19.42 5.84
CA TRP A 141 8.24 19.89 5.31
C TRP A 141 7.64 21.05 6.12
N HIS A 142 7.59 20.90 7.44
CA HIS A 142 7.06 21.92 8.36
C HIS A 142 7.91 23.20 8.42
N LYS A 143 9.17 23.14 7.96
CA LYS A 143 10.08 24.30 7.89
C LYS A 143 10.00 25.03 6.55
N LEU A 144 9.40 24.41 5.53
CA LEU A 144 9.29 25.01 4.21
C LEU A 144 8.22 26.11 4.19
N THR A 145 8.57 27.26 3.63
CA THR A 145 7.59 28.31 3.31
C THR A 145 6.64 27.86 2.21
N MET A 146 5.45 28.47 2.12
CA MET A 146 4.52 28.19 1.01
C MET A 146 5.14 28.40 -0.37
N LYS A 147 6.02 29.39 -0.52
CA LYS A 147 6.78 29.63 -1.76
C LYS A 147 7.69 28.44 -2.11
N GLN A 148 8.34 27.85 -1.11
CA GLN A 148 9.18 26.66 -1.29
C GLN A 148 8.34 25.43 -1.61
N LYS A 149 7.21 25.22 -0.92
CA LYS A 149 6.26 24.12 -1.23
C LYS A 149 5.73 24.23 -2.66
N LEU A 150 5.40 25.44 -3.14
CA LEU A 150 5.03 25.65 -4.55
C LEU A 150 6.17 25.32 -5.51
N ARG A 151 7.42 25.72 -5.21
CA ARG A 151 8.59 25.34 -6.02
C ARG A 151 8.79 23.82 -6.08
N LEU A 152 8.59 23.13 -4.96
CA LEU A 152 8.60 21.67 -4.90
C LEU A 152 7.55 21.09 -5.84
N LEU A 153 6.31 21.59 -5.79
CA LEU A 153 5.23 21.13 -6.68
C LEU A 153 5.62 21.30 -8.15
N HIS A 154 6.17 22.44 -8.53
CA HIS A 154 6.64 22.67 -9.91
C HIS A 154 7.68 21.64 -10.37
N GLN A 155 8.61 21.24 -9.51
CA GLN A 155 9.58 20.20 -9.84
C GLN A 155 8.95 18.82 -9.88
N TRP A 156 8.07 18.53 -8.92
CA TRP A 156 7.35 17.27 -8.83
C TRP A 156 6.55 17.01 -10.11
N ILE A 157 5.73 17.96 -10.57
CA ILE A 157 4.91 17.75 -11.79
C ILE A 157 5.78 17.53 -13.04
N LYS A 158 6.97 18.14 -13.10
CA LYS A 158 7.89 17.95 -14.23
C LYS A 158 8.47 16.53 -14.20
N PHE A 159 8.88 16.07 -13.02
CA PHE A 159 9.33 14.71 -12.79
C PHE A 159 8.21 13.69 -13.09
N GLU A 160 7.05 13.84 -12.45
CA GLU A 160 5.91 12.94 -12.54
C GLU A 160 5.29 12.89 -13.94
N SER A 161 5.16 14.02 -14.64
CA SER A 161 4.58 14.04 -15.98
C SER A 161 5.41 13.25 -17.01
N THR A 162 6.73 13.14 -16.81
CA THR A 162 7.60 12.29 -17.64
C THR A 162 7.23 10.82 -17.45
N ILE A 163 6.89 10.42 -16.23
CA ILE A 163 6.51 9.06 -15.85
C ILE A 163 5.09 8.73 -16.33
N VAL A 164 4.13 9.62 -16.03
CA VAL A 164 2.70 9.47 -16.36
C VAL A 164 2.47 9.23 -17.85
N LYS A 165 3.33 9.77 -18.71
CA LYS A 165 3.21 9.68 -20.17
C LYS A 165 3.99 8.53 -20.80
N ALA A 166 4.90 7.90 -20.07
CA ALA A 166 5.87 6.97 -20.64
C ALA A 166 5.21 5.80 -21.39
N PHE A 167 4.02 5.38 -20.93
CA PHE A 167 3.29 4.22 -21.45
C PHE A 167 2.00 4.59 -22.21
N SER A 168 1.79 5.87 -22.56
CA SER A 168 0.54 6.34 -23.19
C SER A 168 0.22 5.68 -24.54
N CYS A 169 1.21 5.15 -25.25
CA CYS A 169 1.04 4.44 -26.52
C CYS A 169 0.94 2.91 -26.35
N GLY A 170 1.06 2.41 -25.13
CA GLY A 170 1.03 1.00 -24.83
C GLY A 170 -0.38 0.42 -24.76
N ASN A 171 -0.44 -0.89 -24.60
CA ASN A 171 -1.67 -1.59 -24.30
C ASN A 171 -1.47 -2.52 -23.10
N GLY A 172 -2.50 -2.60 -22.26
CA GLY A 172 -2.52 -3.45 -21.08
C GLY A 172 -1.92 -2.85 -19.81
N TYR A 173 -2.01 -3.63 -18.74
CA TYR A 173 -1.75 -3.23 -17.36
C TYR A 173 -1.01 -4.33 -16.61
N GLY A 174 -0.21 -3.95 -15.62
CA GLY A 174 0.65 -4.87 -14.87
C GLY A 174 1.87 -4.15 -14.32
N SER A 175 2.83 -4.88 -13.78
CA SER A 175 4.09 -4.31 -13.32
C SER A 175 5.18 -4.44 -14.39
N LEU A 176 6.19 -3.57 -14.34
CA LEU A 176 7.27 -3.55 -15.31
C LEU A 176 8.34 -4.56 -14.93
N TYR A 177 8.87 -5.30 -15.90
CA TYR A 177 9.95 -6.27 -15.71
C TYR A 177 10.95 -6.21 -16.85
N TYR A 178 12.15 -6.76 -16.64
CA TYR A 178 12.95 -7.18 -17.77
C TYR A 178 12.31 -8.39 -18.45
N ARG A 179 12.38 -8.44 -19.79
CA ARG A 179 11.81 -9.53 -20.59
C ARG A 179 12.29 -10.92 -20.15
N LYS A 180 13.53 -11.04 -19.67
CA LYS A 180 14.12 -12.31 -19.21
C LYS A 180 13.57 -12.82 -17.87
N ASP A 181 12.94 -11.95 -17.09
CA ASP A 181 12.47 -12.27 -15.74
C ASP A 181 10.98 -12.69 -15.74
N VAL A 182 10.32 -12.68 -16.89
CA VAL A 182 8.92 -13.11 -17.01
C VAL A 182 8.80 -14.10 -18.18
N PRO A 183 8.17 -15.28 -17.98
CA PRO A 183 7.85 -16.19 -19.07
C PRO A 183 7.04 -15.49 -20.16
N ALA A 184 7.28 -15.82 -21.43
CA ALA A 184 6.67 -15.13 -22.57
C ALA A 184 5.13 -15.18 -22.54
N GLU A 185 4.55 -16.26 -22.02
CA GLU A 185 3.10 -16.44 -21.85
C GLU A 185 2.48 -15.49 -20.82
N ASN A 186 3.27 -14.95 -19.90
CA ASN A 186 2.86 -14.01 -18.86
C ASN A 186 3.41 -12.60 -19.11
N ALA A 187 3.91 -12.32 -20.31
CA ALA A 187 4.50 -11.05 -20.69
C ALA A 187 3.64 -10.34 -21.74
N ARG A 188 3.59 -9.01 -21.67
CA ARG A 188 3.06 -8.14 -22.74
C ARG A 188 4.10 -7.10 -23.10
N ASP A 189 4.19 -6.79 -24.38
CA ASP A 189 5.11 -5.75 -24.85
C ASP A 189 4.71 -4.37 -24.30
N VAL A 190 5.71 -3.61 -23.84
CA VAL A 190 5.54 -2.19 -23.56
C VAL A 190 5.97 -1.37 -24.77
N PHE A 191 5.33 -0.22 -24.94
CA PHE A 191 5.59 0.68 -26.06
C PHE A 191 6.07 2.02 -25.52
N VAL A 192 7.27 2.42 -25.92
CA VAL A 192 7.89 3.69 -25.56
C VAL A 192 8.04 4.49 -26.84
N ASN A 193 7.50 5.72 -26.86
CA ASN A 193 7.50 6.57 -28.06
C ASN A 193 6.93 5.88 -29.31
N GLY A 194 5.95 5.00 -29.12
CA GLY A 194 5.29 4.26 -30.21
C GLY A 194 6.07 3.04 -30.74
N GLN A 195 7.19 2.67 -30.12
CA GLN A 195 7.97 1.49 -30.50
C GLN A 195 7.98 0.46 -29.37
N THR A 196 7.94 -0.82 -29.73
CA THR A 196 8.10 -1.93 -28.78
C THR A 196 9.46 -1.83 -28.09
N ASP A 197 9.44 -2.01 -26.78
CA ASP A 197 10.65 -2.09 -25.98
C ASP A 197 11.25 -3.51 -26.03
N GLU A 198 12.53 -3.59 -26.41
CA GLU A 198 13.22 -4.89 -26.51
C GLU A 198 13.56 -5.45 -25.13
N GLN A 199 13.84 -4.58 -24.16
CA GLN A 199 14.36 -4.95 -22.84
C GLN A 199 13.28 -5.13 -21.80
N PHE A 200 12.21 -4.32 -21.85
CA PHE A 200 11.17 -4.28 -20.83
C PHE A 200 9.84 -4.86 -21.33
N VAL A 201 9.07 -5.42 -20.41
CA VAL A 201 7.71 -5.97 -20.63
C VAL A 201 6.81 -5.68 -19.44
N LEU A 202 5.49 -5.72 -19.66
CA LEU A 202 4.53 -5.87 -18.57
C LEU A 202 4.46 -7.34 -18.16
N GLY A 203 4.46 -7.60 -16.87
CA GLY A 203 4.22 -8.90 -16.29
C GLY A 203 3.19 -8.84 -15.17
N PRO A 204 3.11 -9.91 -14.35
CA PRO A 204 2.24 -9.95 -13.18
C PRO A 204 2.38 -8.72 -12.28
N SER A 205 1.25 -8.15 -11.84
CA SER A 205 1.21 -7.00 -10.96
C SER A 205 1.75 -7.33 -9.57
N THR A 206 2.73 -6.55 -9.13
CA THR A 206 3.27 -6.55 -7.77
C THR A 206 2.56 -5.55 -6.87
N LEU A 207 1.55 -4.83 -7.39
CA LEU A 207 0.83 -3.83 -6.62
C LEU A 207 0.21 -4.47 -5.38
N GLN A 208 0.62 -3.98 -4.21
CA GLN A 208 0.09 -4.40 -2.93
C GLN A 208 -1.35 -3.88 -2.79
N THR A 209 -2.29 -4.73 -3.18
CA THR A 209 -3.71 -4.39 -3.13
C THR A 209 -4.51 -5.66 -2.86
N GLY A 210 -4.66 -6.05 -1.58
CA GLY A 210 -5.36 -7.29 -1.20
C GLY A 210 -4.68 -8.61 -1.64
N PHE A 211 -4.03 -8.64 -2.82
CA PHE A 211 -3.39 -9.80 -3.43
C PHE A 211 -2.30 -10.43 -2.56
N TRP A 212 -1.65 -9.62 -1.70
CA TRP A 212 -0.45 -10.01 -0.96
C TRP A 212 -0.52 -9.67 0.54
N GLU A 213 -1.70 -9.29 1.06
CA GLU A 213 -1.87 -9.02 2.50
C GLU A 213 -1.98 -10.33 3.28
N ASP A 214 -0.84 -10.77 3.84
CA ASP A 214 -0.72 -11.96 4.69
C ASP A 214 -1.29 -11.74 6.11
N ARG A 215 -2.48 -11.12 6.23
CA ARG A 215 -3.09 -10.92 7.55
C ARG A 215 -3.76 -12.19 8.10
N TYR A 216 -4.09 -13.18 7.26
CA TYR A 216 -4.79 -14.41 7.72
C TYR A 216 -4.46 -15.70 6.93
N GLY A 217 -3.39 -15.72 6.12
CA GLY A 217 -3.02 -16.91 5.35
C GLY A 217 -2.15 -16.57 4.15
N SER A 218 -1.07 -17.32 3.98
CA SER A 218 -0.08 -17.00 2.95
C SER A 218 -0.71 -17.12 1.55
N PRO A 219 -0.74 -16.03 0.75
CA PRO A 219 -1.20 -16.07 -0.64
C PRO A 219 -0.36 -17.00 -1.53
N LYS A 220 0.76 -17.53 -1.03
CA LYS A 220 1.67 -18.42 -1.75
C LYS A 220 0.99 -19.69 -2.29
N GLU A 221 -0.17 -20.06 -1.73
CA GLU A 221 -0.92 -21.27 -2.12
C GLU A 221 -2.13 -20.99 -3.02
N ILE A 222 -2.49 -19.73 -3.28
CA ILE A 222 -3.65 -19.38 -4.13
C ILE A 222 -3.19 -19.01 -5.53
N LYS A 223 -3.78 -19.64 -6.54
CA LYS A 223 -3.65 -19.20 -7.93
C LYS A 223 -4.53 -17.95 -8.15
N ILE A 224 -3.89 -16.79 -8.10
CA ILE A 224 -4.51 -15.47 -8.30
C ILE A 224 -4.26 -15.00 -9.74
N ASP A 225 -5.26 -14.34 -10.35
CA ASP A 225 -5.06 -13.61 -11.61
C ASP A 225 -4.31 -12.30 -11.32
N SER A 226 -2.99 -12.35 -11.47
CA SER A 226 -2.10 -11.21 -11.27
C SER A 226 -1.79 -10.47 -12.56
N GLY A 227 -2.45 -10.78 -13.68
CA GLY A 227 -2.15 -10.18 -14.98
C GLY A 227 -0.86 -10.73 -15.63
N PRO A 228 -0.32 -10.05 -16.66
CA PRO A 228 -0.69 -8.71 -17.14
C PRO A 228 -2.02 -8.72 -17.93
N TRP A 229 -2.84 -7.70 -17.70
CA TRP A 229 -4.19 -7.60 -18.25
C TRP A 229 -4.21 -6.86 -19.60
N PRO A 230 -4.96 -7.32 -20.61
CA PRO A 230 -5.03 -6.67 -21.92
C PRO A 230 -5.85 -5.38 -21.95
N ASP A 231 -6.85 -5.27 -21.07
CA ASP A 231 -7.87 -4.22 -21.13
C ASP A 231 -8.49 -3.96 -19.74
N VAL A 232 -9.26 -2.86 -19.64
CA VAL A 232 -9.87 -2.42 -18.38
C VAL A 232 -10.84 -3.48 -17.84
N PRO A 233 -11.73 -4.09 -18.64
CA PRO A 233 -12.60 -5.16 -18.16
C PRO A 233 -11.85 -6.33 -17.52
N SER A 234 -10.77 -6.81 -18.15
CA SER A 234 -9.95 -7.90 -17.61
C SER A 234 -9.30 -7.51 -16.28
N TYR A 235 -8.80 -6.28 -16.16
CA TYR A 235 -8.26 -5.78 -14.90
C TYR A 235 -9.33 -5.71 -13.80
N LEU A 236 -10.51 -5.15 -14.09
CA LEU A 236 -11.60 -5.06 -13.11
C LEU A 236 -12.09 -6.44 -12.66
N GLN A 237 -12.17 -7.39 -13.58
CA GLN A 237 -12.56 -8.77 -13.27
C GLN A 237 -11.51 -9.48 -12.39
N SER A 238 -10.22 -9.20 -12.59
CA SER A 238 -9.16 -9.78 -11.77
C SER A 238 -9.29 -9.44 -10.29
N ILE A 239 -9.80 -8.24 -9.96
CA ILE A 239 -10.01 -7.77 -8.58
C ILE A 239 -10.98 -8.71 -7.85
N SER A 240 -12.16 -8.92 -8.41
CA SER A 240 -13.20 -9.75 -7.78
C SER A 240 -12.83 -11.23 -7.81
N HIS A 241 -12.16 -11.72 -8.87
CA HIS A 241 -11.67 -13.11 -8.91
C HIS A 241 -10.69 -13.41 -7.78
N SER A 242 -9.78 -12.48 -7.52
CA SER A 242 -8.74 -12.63 -6.50
C SER A 242 -9.32 -12.59 -5.09
N GLU A 243 -10.22 -11.64 -4.83
CA GLU A 243 -10.90 -11.56 -3.54
C GLU A 243 -11.79 -12.81 -3.30
N ARG A 244 -12.48 -13.33 -4.33
CA ARG A 244 -13.24 -14.58 -4.21
C ARG A 244 -12.34 -15.77 -3.88
N ALA A 245 -11.16 -15.87 -4.53
CA ALA A 245 -10.23 -16.94 -4.28
C ALA A 245 -9.75 -16.92 -2.82
N TRP A 246 -9.43 -15.73 -2.32
CA TRP A 246 -9.07 -15.52 -0.92
C TRP A 246 -10.22 -15.89 0.03
N ILE A 247 -11.43 -15.37 -0.20
CA ILE A 247 -12.61 -15.62 0.65
C ILE A 247 -12.90 -17.12 0.75
N ARG A 248 -12.91 -17.83 -0.38
CA ARG A 248 -13.21 -19.27 -0.40
C ARG A 248 -12.23 -20.13 0.39
N GLN A 249 -11.00 -19.66 0.55
CA GLN A 249 -9.94 -20.43 1.19
C GLN A 249 -9.69 -20.01 2.65
N PHE A 250 -9.80 -18.72 2.95
CA PHE A 250 -9.35 -18.16 4.23
C PHE A 250 -10.42 -17.42 5.02
N ALA A 251 -11.54 -17.01 4.41
CA ALA A 251 -12.57 -16.28 5.15
C ALA A 251 -13.22 -17.20 6.18
N ASN A 252 -13.05 -16.83 7.45
CA ASN A 252 -13.65 -17.52 8.58
C ASN A 252 -14.42 -16.50 9.42
N PRO A 253 -15.71 -16.74 9.72
CA PRO A 253 -16.43 -15.91 10.64
C PRO A 253 -15.70 -15.82 11.99
N PRO A 254 -15.75 -14.67 12.70
CA PRO A 254 -15.15 -14.53 14.01
C PRO A 254 -15.58 -15.66 14.95
N PRO A 255 -14.65 -16.36 15.62
CA PRO A 255 -15.00 -17.44 16.52
C PRO A 255 -15.79 -16.88 17.71
N THR A 256 -17.03 -17.34 17.86
CA THR A 256 -17.85 -16.98 19.02
C THR A 256 -17.53 -17.87 20.22
N ASN A 257 -16.91 -19.03 20.03
CA ASN A 257 -16.63 -20.00 21.12
C ASN A 257 -17.88 -20.29 21.98
N GLY A 258 -19.06 -20.26 21.36
CA GLY A 258 -20.35 -20.47 22.02
C GLY A 258 -20.97 -19.23 22.67
N ARG A 259 -20.27 -18.09 22.75
CA ARG A 259 -20.75 -16.82 23.31
C ARG A 259 -21.80 -16.16 22.42
N THR A 260 -22.67 -15.36 23.04
CA THR A 260 -23.62 -14.47 22.33
C THR A 260 -23.29 -12.99 22.50
N PHE A 261 -22.36 -12.65 23.39
CA PHE A 261 -21.83 -11.31 23.53
C PHE A 261 -20.84 -11.02 22.39
N VAL A 262 -20.98 -9.88 21.71
CA VAL A 262 -20.02 -9.37 20.72
C VAL A 262 -19.40 -8.11 21.31
N ALA A 263 -18.07 -8.07 21.43
CA ALA A 263 -17.41 -6.91 22.00
C ALA A 263 -17.45 -5.72 21.02
N PRO A 264 -17.38 -4.48 21.51
CA PRO A 264 -17.49 -3.28 20.65
C PRO A 264 -16.47 -3.22 19.51
N TRP A 265 -15.26 -3.74 19.69
CA TRP A 265 -14.18 -3.76 18.69
C TRP A 265 -14.20 -5.00 17.78
N GLU A 266 -15.20 -5.88 17.91
CA GLU A 266 -15.31 -7.07 17.07
C GLU A 266 -16.30 -6.86 15.93
N ALA A 267 -15.91 -7.29 14.74
CA ALA A 267 -16.78 -7.20 13.57
C ALA A 267 -18.11 -7.93 13.81
N PRO A 268 -19.26 -7.31 13.50
CA PRO A 268 -20.56 -7.95 13.69
C PRO A 268 -20.65 -9.29 12.94
N PRO A 269 -21.02 -10.40 13.60
CA PRO A 269 -20.97 -11.73 12.99
C PRO A 269 -21.80 -11.89 11.72
N HIS A 270 -22.95 -11.20 11.63
CA HIS A 270 -23.80 -11.25 10.43
C HIS A 270 -23.18 -10.55 9.21
N LEU A 271 -22.22 -9.66 9.43
CA LEU A 271 -21.45 -8.98 8.37
C LEU A 271 -20.21 -9.78 7.94
N GLN A 272 -19.82 -10.80 8.69
CA GLN A 272 -18.65 -11.64 8.42
C GLN A 272 -19.05 -13.03 7.93
N ILE A 273 -20.11 -13.11 7.11
CA ILE A 273 -20.59 -14.34 6.47
C ILE A 273 -19.99 -14.44 5.06
N PRO A 274 -19.08 -15.37 4.76
CA PRO A 274 -18.40 -15.47 3.46
C PRO A 274 -19.34 -15.42 2.26
N GLU A 275 -20.48 -16.10 2.30
CA GLU A 275 -21.47 -16.16 1.22
C GLU A 275 -22.05 -14.78 0.88
N ASN A 276 -22.22 -13.89 1.87
CA ASN A 276 -22.72 -12.55 1.64
C ASN A 276 -21.70 -11.70 0.86
N HIS A 277 -20.42 -11.84 1.18
CA HIS A 277 -19.33 -11.15 0.47
C HIS A 277 -19.20 -11.65 -0.96
N LEU A 278 -19.24 -12.97 -1.17
CA LEU A 278 -19.22 -13.56 -2.51
C LEU A 278 -20.38 -13.04 -3.38
N ARG A 279 -21.58 -12.91 -2.80
CA ARG A 279 -22.75 -12.35 -3.51
C ARG A 279 -22.55 -10.88 -3.88
N LEU A 280 -21.94 -10.06 -3.02
CA LEU A 280 -21.62 -8.67 -3.38
C LEU A 280 -20.60 -8.60 -4.52
N LEU A 281 -19.63 -9.52 -4.56
CA LEU A 281 -18.67 -9.61 -5.67
C LEU A 281 -19.36 -10.01 -6.99
N ASP A 282 -20.36 -10.90 -6.95
CA ASP A 282 -21.19 -11.23 -8.12
C ASP A 282 -21.99 -10.01 -8.62
N GLN A 283 -22.54 -9.24 -7.69
CA GLN A 283 -23.21 -7.98 -8.02
C GLN A 283 -22.23 -6.96 -8.62
N TYR A 284 -21.04 -6.81 -8.04
CA TYR A 284 -19.99 -5.95 -8.58
C TYR A 284 -19.64 -6.32 -10.03
N ASP A 285 -19.40 -7.59 -10.34
CA ASP A 285 -19.06 -8.01 -11.70
C ASP A 285 -20.17 -7.72 -12.70
N SER A 286 -21.43 -7.81 -12.27
CA SER A 286 -22.57 -7.50 -13.13
C SER A 286 -22.64 -6.04 -13.56
N VAL A 287 -22.08 -5.12 -12.75
CA VAL A 287 -22.15 -3.67 -13.00
C VAL A 287 -20.82 -3.02 -13.39
N ALA A 288 -19.67 -3.60 -13.03
CA ALA A 288 -18.36 -2.96 -13.13
C ALA A 288 -18.05 -2.38 -14.52
N LYS A 289 -18.40 -3.10 -15.59
CA LYS A 289 -18.20 -2.67 -16.98
C LYS A 289 -18.94 -1.36 -17.35
N TYR A 290 -20.05 -1.06 -16.70
CA TYR A 290 -20.84 0.14 -16.96
C TYR A 290 -20.24 1.39 -16.30
N PHE A 291 -19.31 1.21 -15.37
CA PHE A 291 -18.57 2.30 -14.73
C PHE A 291 -17.23 2.62 -15.41
N ILE A 292 -16.89 1.90 -16.48
CA ILE A 292 -15.74 2.25 -17.31
C ILE A 292 -16.05 3.57 -18.03
N PRO A 293 -15.24 4.62 -17.88
CA PRO A 293 -15.50 5.90 -18.54
C PRO A 293 -15.58 5.73 -20.07
N PRO A 294 -16.50 6.42 -20.77
CA PRO A 294 -16.63 6.28 -22.23
C PRO A 294 -15.46 6.91 -23.01
N ASP A 295 -14.71 7.84 -22.39
CA ASP A 295 -13.54 8.45 -23.00
C ASP A 295 -12.33 7.51 -22.92
N GLU A 296 -11.96 6.91 -24.05
CA GLU A 296 -10.84 5.95 -24.15
C GLU A 296 -9.49 6.55 -23.72
N ARG A 297 -9.32 7.88 -23.75
CA ARG A 297 -8.10 8.53 -23.24
C ARG A 297 -7.88 8.27 -21.75
N LEU A 298 -8.95 7.99 -21.01
CA LEU A 298 -8.92 7.65 -19.59
C LEU A 298 -8.49 6.20 -19.34
N HIS A 299 -8.44 5.36 -20.37
CA HIS A 299 -8.02 3.96 -20.25
C HIS A 299 -6.53 3.79 -20.48
N ARG A 300 -5.83 4.79 -21.02
CA ARG A 300 -4.42 4.67 -21.40
C ARG A 300 -3.56 4.14 -20.23
N PRO A 301 -2.62 3.21 -20.48
CA PRO A 301 -1.71 2.73 -19.45
C PRO A 301 -0.93 3.90 -18.83
N THR A 302 -0.99 4.01 -17.51
CA THR A 302 -0.42 5.13 -16.76
C THR A 302 0.37 4.63 -15.56
N PHE A 303 1.59 5.12 -15.44
CA PHE A 303 2.51 4.80 -14.34
C PHE A 303 2.67 6.00 -13.41
N THR A 304 2.63 5.77 -12.11
CA THR A 304 2.75 6.81 -11.08
C THR A 304 3.44 6.23 -9.85
N LEU A 305 4.14 7.07 -9.10
CA LEU A 305 4.59 6.68 -7.76
C LEU A 305 3.41 6.82 -6.79
N ARG A 306 2.71 5.70 -6.55
CA ARG A 306 1.56 5.69 -5.63
C ARG A 306 1.94 6.02 -4.19
N ASP A 307 3.14 5.64 -3.76
CA ASP A 307 3.63 5.94 -2.42
C ASP A 307 4.55 7.16 -2.36
N SER A 308 4.08 8.27 -2.91
CA SER A 308 4.77 9.56 -2.91
C SER A 308 4.69 10.26 -1.54
N ASN A 309 4.86 9.53 -0.44
CA ASN A 309 4.87 10.10 0.91
C ASN A 309 6.14 10.95 1.13
N GLN A 310 6.17 11.73 2.20
CA GLN A 310 7.28 12.66 2.47
C GLN A 310 8.61 11.95 2.83
N GLY A 311 8.58 10.68 3.25
CA GLY A 311 9.78 9.89 3.53
C GLY A 311 10.48 9.38 2.25
N ASN A 312 9.75 9.29 1.15
CA ASN A 312 10.26 8.75 -0.13
C ASN A 312 10.82 9.82 -1.08
N ILE A 313 10.82 11.10 -0.68
CA ILE A 313 11.25 12.24 -1.49
C ILE A 313 12.37 12.97 -0.75
N PHE A 314 13.49 13.22 -1.44
CA PHE A 314 14.66 13.87 -0.87
C PHE A 314 14.94 15.18 -1.58
N LEU A 315 15.32 16.19 -0.80
CA LEU A 315 15.74 17.50 -1.29
C LEU A 315 17.26 17.64 -1.21
N SER A 316 17.88 18.26 -2.21
CA SER A 316 19.31 18.56 -2.22
C SER A 316 19.69 19.39 -1.00
N ARG A 317 20.59 18.85 -0.18
CA ARG A 317 21.14 19.54 0.99
C ARG A 317 21.88 20.80 0.56
N GLU A 318 22.71 20.70 -0.48
CA GLU A 318 23.50 21.82 -1.00
C GLU A 318 22.59 22.97 -1.45
N ALA A 319 21.54 22.69 -2.23
CA ALA A 319 20.62 23.71 -2.72
C ALA A 319 19.84 24.36 -1.56
N LEU A 320 19.41 23.56 -0.59
CA LEU A 320 18.67 24.04 0.56
C LEU A 320 19.53 24.94 1.47
N GLU A 321 20.78 24.53 1.74
CA GLU A 321 21.71 25.26 2.60
C GLU A 321 22.31 26.51 1.93
N ARG A 322 22.54 26.48 0.61
CA ARG A 322 23.17 27.59 -0.13
C ARG A 322 22.28 28.82 -0.20
N ASP A 323 21.02 28.65 -0.63
CA ASP A 323 20.12 29.78 -0.93
C ASP A 323 18.64 29.46 -0.67
N GLY A 324 18.33 28.33 -0.01
CA GLY A 324 16.96 27.90 0.24
C GLY A 324 16.22 27.44 -1.02
N THR A 325 16.95 27.18 -2.12
CA THR A 325 16.37 26.60 -3.33
C THR A 325 15.92 25.17 -3.05
N ILE A 326 14.75 24.85 -3.59
CA ILE A 326 14.22 23.49 -3.55
C ILE A 326 14.71 22.79 -4.79
N GLU A 327 15.31 21.62 -4.62
CA GLU A 327 15.71 20.72 -5.70
C GLU A 327 15.48 19.28 -5.26
N ILE A 328 14.69 18.51 -6.01
CA ILE A 328 14.49 17.08 -5.73
C ILE A 328 15.76 16.34 -6.15
N SER A 329 16.48 15.79 -5.17
CA SER A 329 17.73 15.05 -5.38
C SER A 329 17.50 13.55 -5.56
N ALA A 330 16.54 12.97 -4.83
CA ALA A 330 16.21 11.57 -4.95
C ALA A 330 14.72 11.26 -4.73
N VAL A 331 14.23 10.24 -5.43
CA VAL A 331 12.91 9.64 -5.23
C VAL A 331 13.08 8.13 -5.14
N ILE A 332 12.65 7.54 -4.02
CA ILE A 332 12.88 6.13 -3.69
C ILE A 332 11.57 5.35 -3.54
N ASP A 333 11.72 4.08 -3.20
CA ASP A 333 10.65 3.12 -2.94
C ASP A 333 9.73 2.85 -4.15
N TRP A 334 10.35 2.30 -5.20
CA TRP A 334 9.68 1.90 -6.44
C TRP A 334 9.09 0.48 -6.36
N GLN A 335 9.12 -0.13 -5.18
CA GLN A 335 8.49 -1.42 -4.88
C GLN A 335 6.97 -1.31 -5.04
N HIS A 336 6.30 -2.43 -5.34
CA HIS A 336 4.82 -2.50 -5.40
C HIS A 336 4.15 -1.51 -6.37
N THR A 337 4.86 -1.07 -7.41
CA THR A 337 4.31 -0.18 -8.43
C THR A 337 3.72 -0.98 -9.59
N ALA A 338 2.71 -0.43 -10.27
CA ALA A 338 2.09 -1.05 -11.44
C ALA A 338 1.47 0.01 -12.35
N ILE A 339 1.50 -0.28 -13.64
CA ILE A 339 0.87 0.47 -14.72
C ILE A 339 -0.60 0.07 -14.78
N LEU A 340 -1.50 1.05 -14.60
CA LEU A 340 -2.95 0.87 -14.50
C LEU A 340 -3.70 1.82 -15.44
N PRO A 341 -5.03 1.64 -15.63
CA PRO A 341 -5.85 2.63 -16.33
C PRO A 341 -5.73 4.00 -15.67
N LEU A 342 -5.57 5.06 -16.48
CA LEU A 342 -5.38 6.43 -15.98
C LEU A 342 -6.41 6.83 -14.92
N TYR A 343 -7.70 6.59 -15.19
CA TYR A 343 -8.77 6.99 -14.27
C TYR A 343 -8.70 6.29 -12.91
N LEU A 344 -8.00 5.16 -12.80
CA LEU A 344 -7.83 4.43 -11.53
C LEU A 344 -6.57 4.84 -10.76
N THR A 345 -5.64 5.56 -11.38
CA THR A 345 -4.35 5.92 -10.77
C THR A 345 -4.08 7.42 -10.69
N ALA A 346 -4.94 8.26 -11.29
CA ALA A 346 -4.87 9.72 -11.19
C ALA A 346 -5.22 10.20 -9.78
N LEU A 347 -4.18 10.43 -8.97
CA LEU A 347 -4.28 10.81 -7.56
C LEU A 347 -3.40 12.04 -7.29
N VAL A 348 -3.82 12.85 -6.33
CA VAL A 348 -2.97 13.92 -5.78
C VAL A 348 -1.86 13.27 -4.95
N PRO A 349 -0.60 13.75 -5.04
CA PRO A 349 0.52 13.15 -4.32
C PRO A 349 0.31 13.07 -2.81
N ARG A 350 0.70 11.94 -2.21
CA ARG A 350 0.56 11.68 -0.76
C ARG A 350 1.29 12.70 0.11
N PHE A 351 2.42 13.26 -0.31
CA PHE A 351 3.10 14.31 0.45
C PHE A 351 2.25 15.58 0.65
N ILE A 352 1.19 15.76 -0.14
CA ILE A 352 0.15 16.79 0.04
C ILE A 352 -1.01 16.24 0.87
N GLU A 353 -1.60 15.11 0.43
CA GLU A 353 -2.83 14.57 1.03
C GLU A 353 -2.65 14.02 2.45
N GLN A 354 -1.45 13.55 2.76
CA GLN A 354 -1.06 12.97 4.05
C GLN A 354 -0.03 13.85 4.77
N ALA A 355 0.05 15.13 4.43
CA ALA A 355 0.84 16.07 5.21
C ALA A 355 0.32 16.11 6.66
N GLU A 356 1.24 15.96 7.60
CA GLU A 356 0.99 15.95 9.05
C GLU A 356 1.10 17.35 9.66
N LEU A 357 0.58 17.49 10.89
CA LEU A 357 0.66 18.74 11.64
C LEU A 357 2.10 19.07 12.02
N GLY A 358 2.54 20.26 11.62
CA GLY A 358 3.80 20.82 12.08
C GLY A 358 3.76 21.23 13.56
N PRO A 359 4.92 21.31 14.24
CA PRO A 359 4.98 21.78 15.62
C PRO A 359 4.36 23.18 15.77
N GLY A 360 3.30 23.29 16.58
CA GLY A 360 2.59 24.54 16.85
C GLY A 360 1.66 25.03 15.73
N GLN A 361 1.47 24.23 14.67
CA GLN A 361 0.52 24.54 13.59
C GLN A 361 -0.91 24.19 14.02
N ALA A 362 -1.87 25.08 13.71
CA ALA A 362 -3.28 24.77 13.92
C ALA A 362 -3.83 23.84 12.82
N GLU A 363 -4.76 22.94 13.17
CA GLU A 363 -5.37 22.02 12.21
C GLU A 363 -6.04 22.73 11.03
N GLU A 364 -6.73 23.84 11.30
CA GLU A 364 -7.36 24.65 10.26
C GLU A 364 -6.33 25.23 9.26
N GLU A 365 -5.14 25.58 9.72
CA GLU A 365 -4.07 26.10 8.86
C GLU A 365 -3.52 25.00 7.94
N LEU A 366 -3.32 23.79 8.47
CA LEU A 366 -2.90 22.64 7.67
C LEU A 366 -3.97 22.29 6.62
N LEU A 367 -5.25 22.28 6.99
CA LEU A 367 -6.34 22.02 6.03
C LEU A 367 -6.38 23.07 4.91
N LYS A 368 -6.18 24.36 5.24
CA LYS A 368 -6.06 25.43 4.25
C LYS A 368 -4.84 25.24 3.34
N GLU A 369 -3.70 24.87 3.91
CA GLU A 369 -2.47 24.57 3.17
C GLU A 369 -2.69 23.41 2.18
N LYS A 370 -3.21 22.27 2.64
CA LYS A 370 -3.51 21.10 1.80
C LYS A 370 -4.46 21.46 0.66
N ALA A 371 -5.54 22.16 0.98
CA ALA A 371 -6.50 22.62 -0.02
C ALA A 371 -5.88 23.55 -1.06
N TYR A 372 -4.96 24.43 -0.66
CA TYR A 372 -4.24 25.31 -1.56
C TYR A 372 -3.25 24.55 -2.45
N LEU A 373 -2.43 23.67 -1.88
CA LEU A 373 -1.46 22.85 -2.62
C LEU A 373 -2.15 21.91 -3.62
N ARG A 374 -3.30 21.33 -3.26
CA ARG A 374 -4.13 20.52 -4.16
C ARG A 374 -4.59 21.32 -5.38
N LYS A 375 -5.11 22.52 -5.15
CA LYS A 375 -5.53 23.44 -6.23
C LYS A 375 -4.34 23.84 -7.10
N ALA A 376 -3.20 24.15 -6.48
CA ALA A 376 -1.98 24.50 -7.19
C ALA A 376 -1.48 23.33 -8.06
N TYR A 377 -1.42 22.11 -7.53
CA TYR A 377 -1.04 20.92 -8.29
C TYR A 377 -1.93 20.72 -9.52
N HIS A 378 -3.25 20.82 -9.35
CA HIS A 378 -4.19 20.72 -10.47
C HIS A 378 -4.00 21.85 -11.49
N ALA A 379 -3.96 23.11 -11.04
CA ALA A 379 -3.77 24.27 -11.91
C ALA A 379 -2.46 24.19 -12.69
N LEU A 380 -1.37 23.74 -12.04
CA LEU A 380 -0.08 23.59 -12.68
C LEU A 380 -0.11 22.55 -13.81
N TYR A 381 -0.79 21.41 -13.64
CA TYR A 381 -0.96 20.44 -14.73
C TYR A 381 -1.77 21.01 -15.90
N GLN A 382 -2.79 21.83 -15.61
CA GLN A 382 -3.59 22.51 -16.64
C GLN A 382 -2.78 23.59 -17.37
N ASP A 383 -2.13 24.49 -16.63
CA ASP A 383 -1.43 25.66 -17.16
C ASP A 383 -0.17 25.28 -17.95
N THR A 384 0.57 24.27 -17.48
CA THR A 384 1.76 23.78 -18.20
C THR A 384 1.39 22.97 -19.44
N GLY A 385 0.14 22.51 -19.54
CA GLY A 385 -0.29 21.59 -20.60
C GLY A 385 0.48 20.28 -20.58
N TYR A 386 1.10 19.89 -19.44
CA TYR A 386 1.81 18.63 -19.36
C TYR A 386 0.85 17.50 -19.69
N ASP A 387 -0.26 17.33 -18.96
CA ASP A 387 -1.25 16.32 -19.35
C ASP A 387 -2.64 16.74 -18.90
N VAL A 388 -3.44 17.20 -19.86
CA VAL A 388 -4.80 17.73 -19.60
C VAL A 388 -5.76 16.61 -19.21
N VAL A 389 -5.55 15.39 -19.73
CA VAL A 389 -6.40 14.23 -19.42
C VAL A 389 -6.15 13.78 -17.98
N TRP A 390 -4.88 13.71 -17.58
CA TRP A 390 -4.48 13.51 -16.19
C TRP A 390 -5.10 14.57 -15.28
N ALA A 391 -4.92 15.85 -15.61
CA ALA A 391 -5.47 16.96 -14.83
C ALA A 391 -6.99 16.82 -14.63
N SER A 392 -7.72 16.50 -15.70
CA SER A 392 -9.18 16.33 -15.66
C SER A 392 -9.65 15.12 -14.86
N SER A 393 -8.77 14.17 -14.60
CA SER A 393 -9.07 12.93 -13.84
C SER A 393 -8.73 13.05 -12.35
N LEU A 394 -7.99 14.09 -11.96
CA LEU A 394 -7.67 14.35 -10.56
C LEU A 394 -8.96 14.70 -9.81
N SER A 395 -9.25 13.94 -8.75
CA SER A 395 -10.39 14.22 -7.90
C SER A 395 -10.18 15.50 -7.10
N PHE A 396 -11.19 16.38 -7.06
CA PHE A 396 -11.18 17.55 -6.18
C PHE A 396 -11.71 17.18 -4.78
N GLY A 397 -10.80 17.12 -3.80
CA GLY A 397 -11.12 16.75 -2.41
C GLY A 397 -11.29 15.23 -2.24
N ASP A 398 -11.86 14.80 -1.11
CA ASP A 398 -12.00 13.37 -0.73
C ASP A 398 -13.06 12.61 -1.55
N LYS A 399 -13.48 13.15 -2.69
CA LYS A 399 -14.58 12.62 -3.51
C LYS A 399 -14.03 11.91 -4.75
N PHE A 400 -13.67 10.65 -4.58
CA PHE A 400 -13.42 9.73 -5.70
C PHE A 400 -14.70 9.48 -6.50
N SER A 401 -14.58 9.23 -7.80
CA SER A 401 -15.74 8.84 -8.63
C SER A 401 -16.22 7.42 -8.27
N MET A 402 -17.47 7.06 -8.60
CA MET A 402 -17.92 5.67 -8.42
C MET A 402 -17.08 4.67 -9.21
N SER A 403 -16.55 5.07 -10.36
CA SER A 403 -15.66 4.23 -11.17
C SER A 403 -14.34 3.91 -10.48
N GLN A 404 -13.86 4.77 -9.58
CA GLN A 404 -12.70 4.51 -8.72
C GLN A 404 -13.08 3.78 -7.43
N GLN A 405 -14.20 4.17 -6.81
CA GLN A 405 -14.60 3.63 -5.50
C GLN A 405 -15.06 2.16 -5.55
N LEU A 406 -15.81 1.77 -6.58
CA LEU A 406 -16.35 0.40 -6.70
C LEU A 406 -15.24 -0.66 -6.76
N PRO A 407 -14.25 -0.57 -7.67
CA PRO A 407 -13.15 -1.52 -7.72
C PRO A 407 -12.34 -1.55 -6.43
N ALA A 408 -12.06 -0.38 -5.82
CA ALA A 408 -11.34 -0.29 -4.56
C ALA A 408 -12.10 -0.95 -3.39
N ALA A 409 -13.43 -0.84 -3.33
CA ALA A 409 -14.25 -1.49 -2.32
C ALA A 409 -14.35 -3.02 -2.55
N ALA A 410 -14.45 -3.45 -3.81
CA ALA A 410 -14.48 -4.86 -4.17
C ALA A 410 -13.17 -5.59 -3.82
N GLN A 411 -12.05 -4.90 -3.96
CA GLN A 411 -10.73 -5.44 -3.68
C GLN A 411 -10.47 -5.82 -2.21
N PHE A 412 -11.20 -5.22 -1.28
CA PHE A 412 -11.05 -5.46 0.16
C PHE A 412 -12.35 -5.93 0.79
N CYS A 413 -13.24 -6.56 0.00
CA CYS A 413 -14.60 -6.91 0.40
C CYS A 413 -14.64 -7.56 1.80
N TRP A 414 -13.79 -8.54 2.07
CA TRP A 414 -13.71 -9.22 3.36
C TRP A 414 -13.22 -8.34 4.51
N HIS A 415 -12.14 -7.60 4.29
CA HIS A 415 -11.34 -6.97 5.35
C HIS A 415 -11.84 -5.59 5.80
N GLY A 416 -12.88 -5.05 5.15
CA GLY A 416 -13.43 -3.72 5.43
C GLY A 416 -14.19 -3.10 4.27
N GLY A 417 -14.17 -3.76 3.11
CA GLY A 417 -14.85 -3.36 1.90
C GLY A 417 -16.32 -3.76 1.86
N TYR A 418 -16.82 -4.67 2.70
CA TYR A 418 -18.20 -5.20 2.59
C TYR A 418 -19.25 -4.12 2.66
N VAL A 419 -19.27 -3.37 3.77
CA VAL A 419 -20.25 -2.30 4.02
C VAL A 419 -20.12 -1.23 2.94
N LYS A 420 -18.88 -0.86 2.60
CA LYS A 420 -18.58 0.14 1.57
C LYS A 420 -19.05 -0.31 0.19
N LEU A 421 -18.80 -1.56 -0.20
CA LEU A 421 -19.21 -2.14 -1.48
C LEU A 421 -20.72 -2.25 -1.54
N ASN A 422 -21.37 -2.72 -0.48
CA ASN A 422 -22.83 -2.81 -0.40
C ASN A 422 -23.48 -1.42 -0.59
N ARG A 423 -22.98 -0.40 0.12
CA ARG A 423 -23.46 0.99 -0.03
C ARG A 423 -23.27 1.50 -1.45
N LEU A 424 -22.11 1.24 -2.06
CA LEU A 424 -21.82 1.67 -3.43
C LEU A 424 -22.72 0.96 -4.45
N LEU A 425 -23.06 -0.32 -4.24
CA LEU A 425 -23.98 -1.07 -5.10
C LEU A 425 -25.43 -0.61 -4.95
N ILE A 426 -25.89 -0.31 -3.73
CA ILE A 426 -27.19 0.32 -3.47
C ILE A 426 -27.28 1.65 -4.21
N ARG A 427 -26.25 2.49 -4.08
CA ARG A 427 -26.18 3.78 -4.76
C ARG A 427 -26.16 3.63 -6.27
N ALA A 428 -25.38 2.68 -6.79
CA ALA A 428 -25.32 2.36 -8.22
C ALA A 428 -26.70 1.96 -8.76
N ALA A 429 -27.47 1.15 -8.03
CA ALA A 429 -28.82 0.78 -8.42
C ALA A 429 -29.80 1.96 -8.37
N ALA A 430 -29.73 2.79 -7.31
CA ALA A 430 -30.61 3.94 -7.15
C ALA A 430 -30.37 5.04 -8.20
N GLU A 431 -29.11 5.27 -8.57
CA GLU A 431 -28.68 6.28 -9.55
C GLU A 431 -28.51 5.68 -10.96
N TRP A 432 -28.92 4.43 -11.21
CA TRP A 432 -28.55 3.66 -12.41
C TRP A 432 -28.86 4.38 -13.73
N GLU A 433 -30.09 4.86 -13.90
CA GLU A 433 -30.51 5.58 -15.11
C GLU A 433 -29.73 6.88 -15.31
N HIS A 434 -29.32 7.55 -14.22
CA HIS A 434 -28.51 8.76 -14.30
C HIS A 434 -27.06 8.45 -14.71
N ILE A 435 -26.51 7.32 -14.27
CA ILE A 435 -25.13 6.91 -14.53
C ILE A 435 -24.99 6.35 -15.95
N VAL A 436 -25.86 5.42 -16.32
CA VAL A 436 -25.74 4.59 -17.52
C VAL A 436 -26.62 5.10 -18.66
N GLY A 437 -27.60 5.95 -18.35
CA GLY A 437 -28.55 6.50 -19.29
C GLY A 437 -29.89 5.74 -19.34
N PRO A 438 -30.93 6.36 -19.91
CA PRO A 438 -32.26 5.77 -20.01
C PRO A 438 -32.27 4.54 -20.93
N GLY A 439 -33.07 3.54 -20.56
CA GLY A 439 -33.33 2.35 -21.38
C GLY A 439 -32.35 1.18 -21.21
N ILE A 440 -31.32 1.30 -20.36
CA ILE A 440 -30.43 0.18 -20.00
C ILE A 440 -30.89 -0.39 -18.64
N PRO A 441 -31.43 -1.63 -18.59
CA PRO A 441 -31.87 -2.21 -17.32
C PRO A 441 -30.72 -2.39 -16.33
N CYS A 442 -30.97 -2.11 -15.04
CA CYS A 442 -30.00 -2.37 -13.99
C CYS A 442 -29.84 -3.89 -13.77
N PRO A 443 -28.62 -4.46 -13.92
CA PRO A 443 -28.36 -5.89 -13.72
C PRO A 443 -28.70 -6.38 -12.30
N LEU A 444 -28.68 -5.47 -11.34
CA LEU A 444 -28.97 -5.78 -9.94
C LEU A 444 -30.46 -5.93 -9.65
N GLY A 445 -31.34 -5.51 -10.56
CA GLY A 445 -32.78 -5.49 -10.34
C GLY A 445 -33.22 -4.53 -9.23
N SER A 446 -34.52 -4.52 -8.92
CA SER A 446 -35.11 -3.66 -7.89
C SER A 446 -35.32 -4.37 -6.55
N GLU A 447 -35.33 -5.69 -6.54
CA GLU A 447 -35.65 -6.53 -5.38
C GLU A 447 -34.53 -6.53 -4.31
N PRO A 448 -33.22 -6.61 -4.68
CA PRO A 448 -32.13 -6.61 -3.71
C PRO A 448 -31.95 -5.31 -2.94
N PHE A 449 -32.57 -4.20 -3.34
CA PHE A 449 -32.39 -2.87 -2.74
C PHE A 449 -33.71 -2.20 -2.35
N SER A 450 -34.67 -3.00 -1.90
CA SER A 450 -35.90 -2.47 -1.30
C SER A 450 -35.60 -1.53 -0.12
N LYS A 451 -36.57 -0.67 0.25
CA LYS A 451 -36.42 0.26 1.40
C LYS A 451 -35.95 -0.43 2.69
N LYS A 452 -36.37 -1.67 2.91
CA LYS A 452 -35.95 -2.48 4.06
C LYS A 452 -34.47 -2.85 3.99
N VAL A 453 -33.98 -3.23 2.80
CA VAL A 453 -32.56 -3.56 2.61
C VAL A 453 -31.69 -2.32 2.74
N VAL A 454 -32.12 -1.18 2.21
CA VAL A 454 -31.40 0.09 2.37
C VAL A 454 -31.30 0.48 3.84
N ALA A 455 -32.41 0.43 4.58
CA ALA A 455 -32.41 0.72 6.02
C ALA A 455 -31.51 -0.24 6.82
N GLN A 456 -31.46 -1.52 6.44
CA GLN A 456 -30.55 -2.50 7.05
C GLN A 456 -29.09 -2.18 6.72
N ALA A 457 -28.77 -1.83 5.48
CA ALA A 457 -27.42 -1.49 5.08
C ALA A 457 -26.89 -0.23 5.79
N GLU A 458 -27.76 0.75 6.03
CA GLU A 458 -27.42 1.93 6.84
C GLU A 458 -27.15 1.57 8.31
N GLU A 459 -27.91 0.64 8.88
CA GLU A 459 -27.65 0.13 10.24
C GLU A 459 -26.36 -0.67 10.30
N ASP A 460 -26.11 -1.52 9.30
CA ASP A 460 -24.86 -2.29 9.18
C ASP A 460 -23.65 -1.38 9.05
N GLU A 461 -23.77 -0.26 8.31
CA GLU A 461 -22.72 0.76 8.23
C GLU A 461 -22.49 1.47 9.55
N ARG A 462 -23.55 1.84 10.29
CA ARG A 462 -23.42 2.40 11.63
C ARG A 462 -22.68 1.45 12.58
N MET A 463 -23.12 0.20 12.68
CA MET A 463 -22.48 -0.79 13.55
C MET A 463 -21.01 -1.04 13.19
N TRP A 464 -20.68 -1.03 11.89
CA TRP A 464 -19.30 -1.17 11.45
C TRP A 464 -18.44 0.04 11.84
N MET A 465 -18.96 1.27 11.64
CA MET A 465 -18.23 2.49 12.03
C MET A 465 -18.03 2.57 13.54
N GLU A 466 -19.05 2.24 14.34
CA GLU A 466 -18.93 2.19 15.80
C GLU A 466 -17.85 1.18 16.25
N MET A 467 -17.71 0.06 15.54
CA MET A 467 -16.68 -0.94 15.79
C MET A 467 -15.27 -0.45 15.41
N GLU A 468 -15.13 0.19 14.26
CA GLU A 468 -13.87 0.82 13.84
C GLU A 468 -13.46 1.94 14.81
N ASP A 469 -14.39 2.81 15.21
CA ASP A 469 -14.17 3.86 16.20
C ASP A 469 -13.76 3.26 17.55
N ALA A 470 -14.42 2.19 18.01
CA ALA A 470 -14.05 1.50 19.24
C ALA A 470 -12.62 0.94 19.17
N ARG A 471 -12.21 0.38 18.03
CA ARG A 471 -10.86 -0.14 17.81
C ARG A 471 -9.84 1.00 17.76
N GLU A 472 -10.08 2.04 16.98
CA GLU A 472 -9.19 3.21 16.86
C GLU A 472 -9.01 3.91 18.21
N ASN A 473 -10.07 4.03 19.01
CA ASN A 473 -9.98 4.60 20.35
C ASN A 473 -9.08 3.77 21.28
N ILE A 474 -9.14 2.43 21.20
CA ILE A 474 -8.22 1.56 21.94
C ILE A 474 -6.79 1.78 21.42
N GLU A 475 -6.57 1.71 20.11
CA GLU A 475 -5.25 1.87 19.48
C GLU A 475 -4.59 3.21 19.87
N MET A 476 -5.35 4.31 19.78
CA MET A 476 -4.92 5.65 20.19
C MET A 476 -4.60 5.72 21.68
N ALA A 477 -5.42 5.12 22.55
CA ALA A 477 -5.18 5.10 23.99
C ALA A 477 -3.92 4.29 24.36
N LEU A 478 -3.61 3.24 23.60
CA LEU A 478 -2.38 2.47 23.75
C LEU A 478 -1.18 3.19 23.11
N GLY A 479 -1.41 4.02 22.09
CA GLY A 479 -0.36 4.58 21.23
C GLY A 479 0.30 3.49 20.39
N VAL A 480 -0.51 2.63 19.77
CA VAL A 480 -0.09 1.57 18.85
C VAL A 480 -0.65 1.82 17.46
N GLU A 481 -0.03 1.25 16.43
CA GLU A 481 -0.59 1.18 15.08
C GLU A 481 -1.65 0.05 14.97
N ASN A 482 -2.38 0.00 13.85
CA ASN A 482 -3.53 -0.90 13.64
C ASN A 482 -3.21 -2.41 13.72
N ASP A 483 -1.94 -2.82 13.58
CA ASP A 483 -1.51 -4.21 13.78
C ASP A 483 -0.97 -4.48 15.20
N GLY A 484 -1.04 -3.48 16.08
CA GLY A 484 -0.53 -3.50 17.44
C GLY A 484 0.95 -3.14 17.55
N TRP A 485 1.59 -2.64 16.48
CA TRP A 485 2.98 -2.18 16.52
C TRP A 485 3.17 -0.94 17.38
N VAL A 486 4.30 -0.86 18.08
CA VAL A 486 4.78 0.31 18.81
C VAL A 486 6.30 0.34 18.82
N CYS A 487 6.89 1.54 18.84
CA CYS A 487 8.33 1.69 19.00
C CYS A 487 8.81 1.12 20.36
N ASN A 488 10.10 0.77 20.44
CA ASN A 488 10.64 0.14 21.64
C ASN A 488 10.55 1.05 22.87
N GLU A 489 10.71 2.36 22.68
CA GLU A 489 10.69 3.37 23.73
C GLU A 489 9.34 3.45 24.44
N ASP A 490 8.24 3.22 23.69
CA ASP A 490 6.87 3.28 24.19
C ASP A 490 6.28 1.91 24.56
N TYR A 491 6.99 0.81 24.31
CA TYR A 491 6.45 -0.54 24.47
C TYR A 491 5.96 -0.84 25.89
N GLU A 492 6.76 -0.53 26.91
CA GLU A 492 6.39 -0.78 28.32
C GLU A 492 5.21 0.09 28.75
N ARG A 493 5.13 1.33 28.25
CA ARG A 493 3.98 2.22 28.45
C ARG A 493 2.72 1.62 27.83
N ALA A 494 2.83 1.13 26.59
CA ALA A 494 1.72 0.53 25.86
C ALA A 494 1.22 -0.76 26.54
N ILE A 495 2.10 -1.62 27.05
CA ILE A 495 1.72 -2.79 27.86
C ILE A 495 0.93 -2.35 29.10
N GLY A 496 1.45 -1.40 29.87
CA GLY A 496 0.79 -0.94 31.09
C GLY A 496 -0.59 -0.33 30.80
N ALA A 497 -0.68 0.49 29.76
CA ALA A 497 -1.96 1.04 29.28
C ALA A 497 -2.94 -0.06 28.85
N ASN A 498 -2.44 -1.09 28.16
CA ASN A 498 -3.24 -2.21 27.71
C ASN A 498 -3.80 -3.05 28.86
N GLU A 499 -2.98 -3.35 29.86
CA GLU A 499 -3.43 -4.06 31.05
C GLU A 499 -4.47 -3.26 31.84
N ALA A 500 -4.26 -1.94 31.98
CA ALA A 500 -5.18 -1.05 32.67
C ALA A 500 -6.53 -0.95 31.94
N LEU A 501 -6.53 -0.75 30.61
CA LEU A 501 -7.74 -0.69 29.80
C LEU A 501 -8.49 -2.02 29.80
N ARG A 502 -7.77 -3.13 29.64
CA ARG A 502 -8.36 -4.47 29.71
C ARG A 502 -9.03 -4.70 31.06
N THR A 503 -8.34 -4.42 32.17
CA THR A 503 -8.87 -4.63 33.52
C THR A 503 -10.08 -3.73 33.78
N SER A 504 -9.98 -2.44 33.43
CA SER A 504 -11.08 -1.49 33.54
C SER A 504 -12.30 -1.95 32.76
N TRP A 505 -12.12 -2.43 31.53
CA TRP A 505 -13.23 -2.95 30.74
C TRP A 505 -13.89 -4.17 31.40
N ILE A 506 -13.10 -5.15 31.86
CA ILE A 506 -13.61 -6.36 32.54
C ILE A 506 -14.39 -6.00 33.81
N ASP A 507 -13.85 -5.08 34.63
CA ASP A 507 -14.45 -4.67 35.90
C ASP A 507 -15.77 -3.90 35.69
N ASN A 508 -15.87 -3.16 34.57
CA ASN A 508 -17.06 -2.42 34.19
C ASN A 508 -18.09 -3.25 33.40
N MET A 509 -17.81 -4.52 33.07
CA MET A 509 -18.79 -5.37 32.39
C MET A 509 -20.02 -5.62 33.28
N GLY A 510 -21.20 -5.43 32.70
CA GLY A 510 -22.47 -5.72 33.33
C GLY A 510 -22.71 -7.22 33.51
N GLU A 511 -23.54 -7.60 34.49
CA GLU A 511 -23.87 -9.01 34.75
C GLU A 511 -24.56 -9.70 33.55
N GLU A 512 -25.37 -8.97 32.79
CA GLU A 512 -26.00 -9.50 31.57
C GLU A 512 -24.96 -9.82 30.48
N GLU A 513 -23.95 -8.98 30.32
CA GLU A 513 -22.86 -9.19 29.35
C GLU A 513 -22.02 -10.40 29.75
N LYS A 514 -21.69 -10.52 31.04
CA LYS A 514 -20.99 -11.70 31.60
C LYS A 514 -21.78 -13.00 31.38
N GLN A 515 -23.11 -12.96 31.52
CA GLN A 515 -23.95 -14.13 31.20
C GLN A 515 -23.89 -14.48 29.70
N LYS A 516 -23.89 -13.47 28.82
CA LYS A 516 -23.78 -13.65 27.37
C LYS A 516 -22.41 -14.16 26.92
N LEU A 517 -21.37 -14.07 27.75
CA LEU A 517 -20.07 -14.72 27.51
C LEU A 517 -20.12 -16.25 27.65
N ARG A 518 -21.15 -16.80 28.32
CA ARG A 518 -21.36 -18.25 28.47
C ARG A 518 -20.13 -19.02 28.97
N GLY A 519 -19.41 -18.42 29.92
CA GLY A 519 -18.22 -19.02 30.54
C GLY A 519 -16.89 -18.75 29.82
N VAL A 520 -16.90 -18.06 28.68
CA VAL A 520 -15.68 -17.52 28.06
C VAL A 520 -15.11 -16.42 28.95
N ASN A 521 -13.80 -16.46 29.20
CA ASN A 521 -13.13 -15.43 29.98
C ASN A 521 -13.13 -14.10 29.19
N PRO A 522 -13.65 -12.98 29.75
CA PRO A 522 -13.59 -11.67 29.11
C PRO A 522 -12.19 -11.31 28.58
N ALA A 523 -11.12 -11.65 29.32
CA ALA A 523 -9.76 -11.33 28.92
C ALA A 523 -9.33 -12.01 27.60
N GLU A 524 -9.98 -13.11 27.21
CA GLU A 524 -9.71 -13.86 25.97
C GLU A 524 -10.37 -13.24 24.73
N ILE A 525 -11.22 -12.23 24.89
CA ILE A 525 -11.84 -11.49 23.77
C ILE A 525 -11.34 -10.04 23.65
N TRP A 526 -10.42 -9.63 24.54
CA TRP A 526 -9.70 -8.36 24.42
C TRP A 526 -8.80 -8.36 23.17
N PRO A 527 -8.71 -7.25 22.40
CA PRO A 527 -8.08 -7.27 21.08
C PRO A 527 -6.54 -7.35 21.15
N PHE A 528 -5.93 -6.93 22.26
CA PHE A 528 -4.48 -6.96 22.46
C PHE A 528 -4.10 -7.88 23.62
N GLN A 529 -4.01 -9.18 23.35
CA GLN A 529 -3.89 -10.20 24.41
C GLN A 529 -2.53 -10.25 25.11
N GLY A 530 -1.54 -9.44 24.67
CA GLY A 530 -0.16 -9.50 25.15
C GLY A 530 0.45 -10.88 24.88
N GLN A 531 1.59 -11.20 25.52
CA GLN A 531 2.16 -12.55 25.45
C GLN A 531 1.33 -13.59 26.25
N ALA A 532 0.03 -13.68 25.98
CA ALA A 532 -0.83 -14.73 26.50
C ALA A 532 -0.77 -15.96 25.58
N LYS A 533 0.24 -16.80 25.85
CA LYS A 533 0.37 -18.22 25.48
C LYS A 533 0.25 -18.56 23.99
N SER A 534 1.40 -18.93 23.41
CA SER A 534 1.43 -19.86 22.28
C SER A 534 0.43 -20.99 22.55
N ARG A 535 -0.60 -21.12 21.69
CA ARG A 535 -1.41 -22.33 21.65
C ARG A 535 -0.43 -23.48 21.43
N ARG A 536 -0.23 -24.31 22.46
CA ARG A 536 0.51 -25.56 22.31
C ARG A 536 -0.29 -26.46 21.38
N THR A 537 0.33 -26.75 20.23
CA THR A 537 0.12 -27.88 19.31
C THR A 537 -1.28 -28.19 18.84
#